data_AF-A0A0P9FER3-F1
#
_entry.id   AF-A0A0P9FER3-F1
#
_cell.length_a   1.000
_cell.length_b   1.000
_cell.length_c   1.000
_cell.angle_alpha   90.00
_cell.angle_beta   90.00
_cell.angle_gamma   90.00
#
_symmetry.space_group_name_H-M   'P 1'
#
loop_
_entity.id
_entity.type
_entity.pdbx_description
1 polymer ?
#
loop_
_entity_poly.entity_id
_entity_poly.type
_entity_poly.pdbx_seq_one_letter_code
_entity_poly.pdbx_strand_id
1 'polypeptide(L)'
;MTTNSAIGTQPDIIAATHELLASWRGQLGVLLELQRVLPAGQLPDEVPVNVARARREIADVKARLRGWGETVDDQPADAETADPQEIEHTLRLRAIYRRNLAQLSAQRAQFPEREVPLHVTNGIAEASAQLERIESQLRAWGVPFEA
;
A
#
# COMPACT_ATOMS: atom_id res chain seq x y z
N MET A 1 25.08 -44.52 10.63
CA MET A 1 24.34 -44.21 9.40
C MET A 1 23.41 -43.06 9.70
N THR A 2 23.84 -41.83 9.39
CA THR A 2 23.04 -40.61 9.57
C THR A 2 22.23 -40.38 8.30
N THR A 3 20.91 -40.56 8.37
CA THR A 3 19.98 -40.19 7.29
C THR A 3 19.84 -38.67 7.26
N ASN A 4 20.66 -38.02 6.45
CA ASN A 4 20.56 -36.60 6.18
C ASN A 4 19.98 -36.44 4.77
N SER A 5 18.65 -36.44 4.64
CA SER A 5 17.93 -36.03 3.42
C SER A 5 16.45 -35.86 3.71
N ALA A 6 16.09 -34.68 4.20
CA ALA A 6 14.73 -34.15 4.12
C ALA A 6 14.73 -32.88 3.26
N ILE A 7 15.44 -32.91 2.13
CA ILE A 7 15.27 -31.93 1.05
C ILE A 7 14.23 -32.56 0.14
N GLY A 8 13.02 -32.00 0.13
CA GLY A 8 11.93 -32.48 -0.74
C GLY A 8 12.37 -32.55 -2.19
N THR A 9 11.78 -33.45 -2.97
CA THR A 9 12.11 -33.55 -4.40
C THR A 9 11.66 -32.28 -5.13
N GLN A 10 12.25 -31.98 -6.29
CA GLN A 10 11.87 -30.79 -7.06
C GLN A 10 10.36 -30.72 -7.36
N PRO A 11 9.66 -31.83 -7.72
CA PRO A 11 8.21 -31.84 -7.83
C PRO A 11 7.48 -31.41 -6.55
N ASP A 12 7.94 -31.83 -5.37
CA ASP A 12 7.33 -31.46 -4.08
C ASP A 12 7.46 -29.96 -3.82
N ILE A 13 8.61 -29.39 -4.15
CA ILE A 13 8.87 -27.95 -4.00
C ILE A 13 7.98 -27.14 -4.94
N ILE A 14 7.82 -27.59 -6.19
CA ILE A 14 6.94 -26.94 -7.17
C ILE A 14 5.49 -26.96 -6.66
N ALA A 15 5.00 -28.11 -6.22
CA ALA A 15 3.65 -28.24 -5.66
C ALA A 15 3.43 -27.30 -4.46
N ALA A 16 4.35 -27.29 -3.49
CA ALA A 16 4.29 -26.39 -2.35
C ALA A 16 4.34 -24.90 -2.75
N THR A 17 5.07 -24.57 -3.83
CA THR A 17 5.15 -23.19 -4.34
C THR A 17 3.84 -22.77 -5.03
N HIS A 18 3.15 -23.68 -5.72
CA HIS A 18 1.80 -23.42 -6.23
C HIS A 18 0.77 -23.23 -5.10
N GLU A 19 0.86 -24.02 -4.03
CA GLU A 19 0.02 -23.82 -2.83
C GLU A 19 0.28 -22.46 -2.18
N LEU A 20 1.55 -22.03 -2.10
CA LEU A 20 1.92 -20.72 -1.61
C LEU A 20 1.33 -19.59 -2.48
N LEU A 21 1.38 -19.73 -3.81
CA LEU A 21 0.75 -18.77 -4.74
C LEU A 21 -0.76 -18.68 -4.50
N ALA A 22 -1.44 -19.83 -4.36
CA ALA A 22 -2.87 -19.87 -4.09
C ALA A 22 -3.22 -19.22 -2.75
N SER A 23 -2.41 -19.47 -1.71
CA SER A 23 -2.57 -18.83 -0.40
C SER A 23 -2.44 -17.31 -0.48
N TRP A 24 -1.41 -16.80 -1.15
CA TRP A 24 -1.24 -15.35 -1.32
C TRP A 24 -2.38 -14.70 -2.11
N ARG A 25 -2.86 -15.35 -3.18
CA ARG A 25 -4.04 -14.88 -3.92
C ARG A 25 -5.30 -14.86 -3.07
N GLY A 26 -5.48 -15.86 -2.22
CA GLY A 26 -6.57 -15.89 -1.24
C GLY A 26 -6.51 -14.70 -0.28
N GLN A 27 -5.33 -14.42 0.29
CA GLN A 27 -5.12 -13.28 1.17
C GLN A 27 -5.37 -11.94 0.45
N LEU A 28 -4.83 -11.79 -0.76
CA LEU A 28 -5.06 -10.62 -1.61
C LEU A 28 -6.56 -10.40 -1.88
N GLY A 29 -7.30 -11.47 -2.17
CA GLY A 29 -8.74 -11.40 -2.38
C GLY A 29 -9.49 -10.84 -1.17
N VAL A 30 -9.14 -11.30 0.05
CA VAL A 30 -9.73 -10.77 1.29
C VAL A 30 -9.40 -9.28 1.48
N LEU A 31 -8.15 -8.88 1.23
CA LEU A 31 -7.72 -7.49 1.40
C LEU A 31 -8.41 -6.55 0.40
N LEU A 32 -8.52 -6.96 -0.86
CA LEU A 32 -9.23 -6.19 -1.90
C LEU A 32 -10.73 -6.09 -1.59
N GLU A 33 -11.32 -7.14 -1.03
CA GLU A 33 -12.72 -7.10 -0.58
C GLU A 33 -12.90 -6.11 0.57
N LEU A 34 -12.00 -6.09 1.56
CA LEU A 34 -12.01 -5.09 2.63
C LEU A 34 -11.93 -3.66 2.08
N GLN A 35 -11.05 -3.40 1.11
CA GLN A 35 -10.95 -2.09 0.44
C GLN A 35 -12.24 -1.70 -0.30
N ARG A 36 -12.96 -2.69 -0.84
CA ARG A 36 -14.19 -2.47 -1.59
C ARG A 36 -15.38 -2.17 -0.69
N VAL A 37 -15.47 -2.83 0.46
CA VAL A 37 -16.64 -2.73 1.36
C VAL A 37 -16.52 -1.61 2.39
N LEU A 38 -15.30 -1.25 2.80
CA LEU A 38 -15.09 -0.20 3.79
C LEU A 38 -14.94 1.18 3.13
N PRO A 39 -15.57 2.22 3.69
CA PRO A 39 -15.24 3.59 3.33
C PRO A 39 -13.76 3.86 3.58
N ALA A 40 -13.12 4.67 2.73
CA ALA A 40 -11.68 4.91 2.80
C ALA A 40 -11.22 5.50 4.15
N GLY A 41 -12.06 6.28 4.84
CA GLY A 41 -11.76 6.82 6.18
C GLY A 41 -11.87 5.80 7.33
N GLN A 42 -12.44 4.62 7.06
CA GLN A 42 -12.53 3.50 8.02
C GLN A 42 -11.56 2.37 7.69
N LEU A 43 -10.86 2.46 6.57
CA LEU A 43 -9.90 1.47 6.14
C LEU A 43 -8.58 1.67 6.90
N PRO A 44 -8.07 0.66 7.62
CA PRO A 44 -6.75 0.74 8.24
C PRO A 44 -5.65 0.93 7.19
N ASP A 45 -4.65 1.77 7.47
CA ASP A 45 -3.52 2.05 6.57
C ASP A 45 -2.73 0.79 6.22
N GLU A 46 -2.78 -0.24 7.06
CA GLU A 46 -2.13 -1.52 6.83
C GLU A 46 -2.75 -2.28 5.65
N VAL A 47 -4.04 -2.06 5.34
CA VAL A 47 -4.71 -2.78 4.25
C VAL A 47 -4.07 -2.48 2.88
N PRO A 48 -3.96 -1.23 2.41
CA PRO A 48 -3.29 -0.94 1.14
C PRO A 48 -1.82 -1.36 1.12
N VAL A 49 -1.11 -1.25 2.25
CA VAL A 49 0.27 -1.75 2.37
C VAL A 49 0.33 -3.26 2.18
N ASN A 50 -0.59 -4.00 2.79
CA ASN A 50 -0.66 -5.45 2.68
C ASN A 50 -1.14 -5.93 1.31
N VAL A 51 -1.99 -5.15 0.61
CA VAL A 51 -2.34 -5.41 -0.80
C VAL A 51 -1.10 -5.33 -1.68
N ALA A 52 -0.30 -4.27 -1.54
CA ALA A 52 0.95 -4.12 -2.29
C ALA A 52 1.94 -5.24 -1.96
N ARG A 53 2.05 -5.61 -0.67
CA ARG A 53 2.91 -6.72 -0.23
C ARG A 53 2.47 -8.03 -0.86
N ALA A 54 1.19 -8.38 -0.79
CA ALA A 54 0.68 -9.62 -1.36
C ALA A 54 0.91 -9.68 -2.88
N ARG A 55 0.72 -8.58 -3.61
CA ARG A 55 1.03 -8.49 -5.04
C ARG A 55 2.50 -8.74 -5.34
N ARG A 56 3.40 -8.16 -4.55
CA ARG A 56 4.85 -8.38 -4.67
C ARG A 56 5.22 -9.84 -4.41
N GLU A 57 4.73 -10.44 -3.33
CA GLU A 57 4.97 -11.86 -3.02
C GLU A 57 4.43 -12.78 -4.12
N ILE A 58 3.25 -12.46 -4.68
CA ILE A 58 2.70 -13.16 -5.86
C ILE A 58 3.64 -13.02 -7.07
N ALA A 59 4.15 -11.82 -7.35
CA ALA A 59 5.10 -11.61 -8.46
C ALA A 59 6.38 -12.45 -8.27
N ASP A 60 6.96 -12.44 -7.06
CA ASP A 60 8.17 -13.20 -6.72
C ASP A 60 7.94 -14.72 -6.86
N VAL A 61 6.81 -15.22 -6.35
CA VAL A 61 6.44 -16.65 -6.45
C VAL A 61 6.21 -17.05 -7.91
N LYS A 62 5.51 -16.22 -8.70
CA LYS A 62 5.31 -16.45 -10.13
C LYS A 62 6.63 -16.47 -10.89
N ALA A 63 7.54 -15.53 -10.61
CA ALA A 63 8.85 -15.48 -11.23
C ALA A 63 9.65 -16.76 -10.95
N ARG A 64 9.60 -17.25 -9.71
CA ARG A 64 10.26 -18.51 -9.32
C ARG A 64 9.69 -19.73 -10.05
N LEU A 65 8.36 -19.87 -10.10
CA LEU A 65 7.70 -20.96 -10.83
C LEU A 65 8.05 -20.94 -12.32
N ARG A 66 7.98 -19.77 -12.96
CA ARG A 66 8.37 -19.59 -14.37
C ARG A 66 9.84 -19.92 -14.60
N GLY A 67 10.71 -19.60 -13.65
CA GLY A 67 12.13 -19.98 -13.68
C GLY A 67 12.37 -21.49 -13.69
N TRP A 68 11.40 -22.29 -13.22
CA TRP A 68 11.42 -23.75 -13.31
C TRP A 68 10.68 -24.32 -14.53
N GLY A 69 10.16 -23.46 -15.41
CA GLY A 69 9.42 -23.87 -16.61
C GLY A 69 7.92 -24.08 -16.38
N GLU A 70 7.40 -23.79 -15.18
CA GLU A 70 5.96 -23.86 -14.90
C GLU A 70 5.22 -22.73 -15.61
N THR A 71 4.05 -23.05 -16.17
CA THR A 71 3.14 -22.04 -16.72
C THR A 71 2.26 -21.51 -15.60
N VAL A 72 2.24 -20.19 -15.42
CA VAL A 72 1.45 -19.54 -14.37
C VAL A 72 0.66 -18.38 -14.94
N ASP A 73 -0.67 -18.48 -14.80
CA ASP A 73 -1.63 -17.48 -15.26
C ASP A 73 -1.45 -16.14 -14.54
N ASP A 74 -1.53 -15.04 -15.28
CA ASP A 74 -1.57 -13.69 -14.72
C ASP A 74 -3.02 -13.26 -14.49
N GLN A 75 -3.38 -13.05 -13.23
CA GLN A 75 -4.70 -12.53 -12.88
C GLN A 75 -4.66 -11.01 -12.77
N PRO A 76 -5.72 -10.27 -13.17
CA PRO A 76 -5.75 -8.82 -13.06
C PRO A 76 -5.48 -8.30 -11.64
N ALA A 77 -5.90 -9.05 -10.62
CA ALA A 77 -5.67 -8.69 -9.22
C ALA A 77 -4.18 -8.71 -8.83
N ASP A 78 -3.37 -9.53 -9.49
CA ASP A 78 -1.92 -9.70 -9.23
C ASP A 78 -1.08 -8.51 -9.71
N ALA A 79 -1.68 -7.56 -10.46
CA ALA A 79 -0.95 -6.45 -11.05
C ALA A 79 -0.14 -5.70 -10.00
N GLU A 80 1.17 -5.56 -10.25
CA GLU A 80 2.07 -4.84 -9.34
C GLU A 80 1.61 -3.39 -9.13
N THR A 81 1.92 -2.87 -7.96
CA THR A 81 1.71 -1.47 -7.58
C THR A 81 3.02 -0.94 -6.98
N ALA A 82 2.99 0.26 -6.40
CA ALA A 82 4.14 0.81 -5.70
C ALA A 82 4.64 -0.09 -4.56
N ASP A 83 5.89 0.11 -4.16
CA ASP A 83 6.48 -0.66 -3.10
C ASP A 83 5.70 -0.46 -1.77
N PRO A 84 5.49 -1.52 -0.96
CA PRO A 84 4.77 -1.40 0.30
C PRO A 84 5.35 -0.36 1.26
N GLN A 85 6.67 -0.19 1.28
CA GLN A 85 7.34 0.80 2.14
C GLN A 85 7.10 2.23 1.63
N GLU A 86 7.05 2.41 0.31
CA GLU A 86 6.72 3.70 -0.30
C GLU A 86 5.26 4.09 -0.01
N ILE A 87 4.33 3.14 -0.08
CA ILE A 87 2.92 3.36 0.28
C ILE A 87 2.81 3.73 1.76
N GLU A 88 3.44 2.95 2.65
CA GLU A 88 3.42 3.22 4.10
C GLU A 88 4.00 4.60 4.42
N HIS A 89 5.15 4.94 3.82
CA HIS A 89 5.78 6.24 3.98
C HIS A 89 4.87 7.38 3.51
N THR A 90 4.25 7.20 2.35
CA THR A 90 3.37 8.22 1.73
C THR A 90 2.10 8.44 2.55
N LEU A 91 1.49 7.37 3.08
CA LEU A 91 0.34 7.46 3.99
C LEU A 91 0.72 8.20 5.29
N ARG A 92 1.91 7.90 5.85
CA ARG A 92 2.42 8.62 7.03
C ARG A 92 2.63 10.11 6.75
N LEU A 93 3.23 10.46 5.62
CA LEU A 93 3.40 11.86 5.22
C LEU A 93 2.04 12.56 5.09
N ARG A 94 1.05 11.90 4.48
CA ARG A 94 -0.31 12.42 4.37
C ARG A 94 -0.91 12.75 5.73
N ALA A 95 -0.81 11.83 6.70
CA ALA A 95 -1.31 12.04 8.05
C ALA A 95 -0.64 13.24 8.74
N ILE A 96 0.68 13.40 8.56
CA ILE A 96 1.44 14.55 9.08
C ILE A 96 0.93 15.86 8.47
N TYR A 97 0.82 15.94 7.14
CA TYR A 97 0.37 17.18 6.50
C TYR A 97 -1.09 17.52 6.80
N ARG A 98 -1.99 16.52 6.93
CA ARG A 98 -3.38 16.76 7.39
C ARG A 98 -3.39 17.36 8.80
N ARG A 99 -2.58 16.82 9.71
CA ARG A 99 -2.44 17.37 11.08
C ARG A 99 -1.91 18.80 11.05
N ASN A 100 -0.86 19.06 10.28
CA ASN A 100 -0.26 20.40 10.16
C ASN A 100 -1.27 21.41 9.61
N LEU A 101 -2.02 21.03 8.56
CA LEU A 101 -3.06 21.87 7.98
C LEU A 101 -4.16 22.19 8.98
N ALA A 102 -4.60 21.20 9.77
CA ALA A 102 -5.60 21.41 10.82
C ALA A 102 -5.09 22.38 11.90
N GLN A 103 -3.84 22.20 12.35
CA GLN A 103 -3.20 23.09 13.33
C GLN A 103 -3.06 24.53 12.82
N LEU A 104 -2.56 24.70 11.60
CA LEU A 104 -2.40 26.02 10.98
C LEU A 104 -3.74 26.70 10.71
N SER A 105 -4.76 25.93 10.33
CA SER A 105 -6.13 26.43 10.16
C SER A 105 -6.73 26.90 11.48
N ALA A 106 -6.52 26.14 12.56
CA ALA A 106 -6.93 26.54 13.90
C ALA A 106 -6.18 27.79 14.37
N GLN A 107 -4.88 27.89 14.08
CA GLN A 107 -4.09 29.09 14.38
C GLN A 107 -4.59 30.30 13.59
N ARG A 108 -4.87 30.15 12.29
CA ARG A 108 -5.46 31.20 11.45
C ARG A 108 -6.76 31.75 12.04
N ALA A 109 -7.61 30.90 12.60
CA ALA A 109 -8.88 31.30 13.20
C ALA A 109 -8.73 32.15 14.47
N GLN A 110 -7.54 32.23 15.07
CA GLN A 110 -7.26 33.07 16.24
C GLN A 110 -6.94 34.52 15.88
N PHE A 111 -6.70 34.81 14.59
CA PHE A 111 -6.37 36.16 14.11
C PHE A 111 -7.53 36.74 13.31
N PRO A 112 -7.79 38.05 13.41
CA PRO A 112 -8.63 38.73 12.43
C PRO A 112 -7.97 38.64 11.05
N GLU A 113 -8.79 38.61 9.99
CA GLU A 113 -8.37 38.23 8.63
C GLU A 113 -7.18 39.03 8.08
N ARG A 114 -7.03 40.30 8.48
CA ARG A 114 -5.94 41.19 8.04
C ARG A 114 -4.66 41.12 8.88
N GLU A 115 -4.68 40.34 9.96
CA GLU A 115 -3.57 40.24 10.92
C GLU A 115 -2.99 38.82 11.00
N VAL A 116 -3.43 37.92 10.11
CA VAL A 116 -2.88 36.55 10.04
C VAL A 116 -1.39 36.63 9.69
N PRO A 117 -0.49 36.09 10.53
CA PRO A 117 0.93 36.09 10.24
C PRO A 117 1.26 35.38 8.93
N LEU A 118 2.17 35.95 8.13
CA LEU A 118 2.56 35.40 6.82
C LEU A 118 3.00 33.93 6.88
N HIS A 119 3.68 33.50 7.94
CA HIS A 119 4.11 32.11 8.09
C HIS A 119 2.93 31.14 8.23
N VAL A 120 1.79 31.57 8.78
CA VAL A 120 0.57 30.75 8.86
C VAL A 120 -0.05 30.60 7.48
N THR A 121 -0.21 31.70 6.74
CA THR A 121 -0.77 31.66 5.38
C THR A 121 0.09 30.83 4.44
N ASN A 122 1.41 31.05 4.45
CA ASN A 122 2.35 30.29 3.63
C ASN A 122 2.37 28.81 4.02
N GLY A 123 2.35 28.51 5.33
CA GLY A 123 2.29 27.13 5.82
C GLY A 123 1.02 26.39 5.37
N ILE A 124 -0.14 27.06 5.39
CA ILE A 124 -1.41 26.48 4.88
C ILE A 124 -1.29 26.17 3.40
N ALA A 125 -0.81 27.12 2.60
CA ALA A 125 -0.64 26.94 1.16
C ALA A 125 0.32 25.80 0.84
N GLU A 126 1.46 25.73 1.54
CA GLU A 126 2.43 24.65 1.37
C GLU A 126 1.85 23.29 1.78
N ALA A 127 1.25 23.18 2.97
CA ALA A 127 0.67 21.92 3.44
C ALA A 127 -0.42 21.40 2.50
N SER A 128 -1.25 22.31 1.96
CA SER A 128 -2.30 21.96 0.99
C SER A 128 -1.70 21.45 -0.33
N ALA A 129 -0.68 22.13 -0.85
CA ALA A 129 -0.02 21.71 -2.09
C ALA A 129 0.73 20.38 -1.94
N GLN A 130 1.29 20.09 -0.75
CA GLN A 130 1.91 18.80 -0.45
C GLN A 130 0.86 17.67 -0.38
N LEU A 131 -0.28 17.93 0.27
CA LEU A 131 -1.38 16.96 0.32
C LEU A 131 -1.89 16.63 -1.08
N GLU A 132 -2.11 17.63 -1.93
CA GLU A 132 -2.59 17.40 -3.30
C GLU A 132 -1.63 16.49 -4.10
N ARG A 133 -0.32 16.70 -3.95
CA ARG A 133 0.70 15.86 -4.59
C ARG A 133 0.67 14.43 -4.06
N ILE A 134 0.64 14.27 -2.74
CA ILE A 134 0.59 12.96 -2.08
C ILE A 134 -0.67 12.20 -2.48
N GLU A 135 -1.82 12.86 -2.47
CA GLU A 135 -3.12 12.24 -2.80
C GLU A 135 -3.22 11.87 -4.28
N SER A 136 -2.60 12.66 -5.16
CA SER A 136 -2.50 12.31 -6.58
C SER A 136 -1.61 11.08 -6.79
N GLN A 137 -0.52 10.95 -6.05
CA GLN A 137 0.36 9.78 -6.08
C GLN A 137 -0.35 8.53 -5.54
N LEU A 138 -1.04 8.63 -4.41
CA LEU A 138 -1.82 7.52 -3.85
C LEU A 138 -2.93 7.05 -4.81
N ARG A 139 -3.62 7.99 -5.50
CA ARG A 139 -4.61 7.65 -6.54
C ARG A 139 -3.99 6.92 -7.71
N ALA A 140 -2.80 7.35 -8.17
CA ALA A 140 -2.10 6.67 -9.26
C ALA A 140 -1.74 5.22 -8.90
N TRP A 141 -1.50 4.92 -7.63
CA TRP A 141 -1.24 3.57 -7.12
C TRP A 141 -2.50 2.77 -6.78
N GLY A 142 -3.68 3.37 -6.92
CA GLY A 142 -4.96 2.77 -6.54
C GLY A 142 -5.15 2.60 -5.04
N VAL A 143 -4.40 3.36 -4.22
CA VAL A 143 -4.53 3.35 -2.76
C VAL A 143 -5.71 4.22 -2.36
N PRO A 144 -6.75 3.66 -1.70
CA PRO A 144 -7.90 4.43 -1.23
C PRO A 144 -7.51 5.31 -0.03
N PHE A 145 -8.05 6.52 0.02
CA PHE A 145 -7.96 7.42 1.16
C PHE A 145 -9.21 8.32 1.21
N GLU A 146 -9.56 8.82 2.40
CA GLU A 146 -10.65 9.78 2.57
C GLU A 146 -10.24 11.17 2.07
N ALA A 147 -11.03 11.80 1.20
CA ALA A 147 -10.81 13.19 0.77
C ALA A 147 -11.03 14.16 1.94
#